data_AF-A0A485K9B7-F1
#
_entry.id   AF-A0A485K9B7-F1
#
_cell.length_a   1.000
_cell.length_b   1.000
_cell.length_c   1.000
_cell.angle_alpha   90.00
_cell.angle_beta   90.00
_cell.angle_gamma   90.00
#
_symmetry.space_group_name_H-M   'P 1'
#
loop_
_entity.id
_entity.type
_entity.pdbx_description
1 polymer ?
#
loop_
_entity_poly.entity_id
_entity_poly.type
_entity_poly.pdbx_seq_one_letter_code
_entity_poly.pdbx_strand_id
1 'polypeptide(L)'
;MNSQWKCVTQHSTGAVAAVQLNDDDEIHCMGFDSKHCVYFHSMEDCNNNLSPAQAIKPLACGNHHKNVWGNTGYESPSTWCSAGRKALGNLPPSSFRAMRMSVQAHTTEVGVGAVFACLAALVAFVVMRKYKKGYTLLK
;
A
#
# COMPACT_ATOMS: atom_id res chain seq x y z
N MET A 1 -9.25 8.07 -5.42
CA MET A 1 -9.00 9.24 -6.31
C MET A 1 -8.94 8.68 -7.72
N ASN A 2 -9.91 8.97 -8.59
CA ASN A 2 -9.83 8.48 -9.97
C ASN A 2 -8.69 9.20 -10.71
N SER A 3 -7.57 8.50 -10.96
CA SER A 3 -6.46 9.05 -11.74
C SER A 3 -6.91 9.31 -13.19
N GLN A 4 -6.21 10.11 -13.99
CA GLN A 4 -6.54 10.17 -15.42
C GLN A 4 -6.06 8.93 -16.17
N TRP A 5 -6.70 8.59 -17.29
CA TRP A 5 -6.22 7.56 -18.20
C TRP A 5 -4.86 7.95 -18.77
N LYS A 6 -3.96 6.97 -18.88
CA LYS A 6 -2.61 7.16 -19.40
C LYS A 6 -2.27 6.04 -20.36
N CYS A 7 -1.75 6.40 -21.53
CA CYS A 7 -1.29 5.42 -22.51
C CYS A 7 0.06 4.83 -22.11
N VAL A 8 0.20 3.51 -22.23
CA VAL A 8 1.45 2.77 -22.01
C VAL A 8 1.66 1.77 -23.13
N THR A 9 2.92 1.59 -23.52
CA THR A 9 3.32 0.53 -24.45
C THR A 9 3.55 -0.77 -23.69
N GLN A 10 2.94 -1.85 -24.17
CA GLN A 10 3.21 -3.20 -23.73
C GLN A 10 4.51 -3.68 -24.38
N HIS A 11 5.54 -3.90 -23.58
CA HIS A 11 6.85 -4.30 -24.10
C HIS A 11 6.86 -5.69 -24.76
N SER A 12 5.93 -6.58 -24.42
CA SER A 12 5.88 -7.93 -25.00
C SER A 12 5.35 -7.96 -26.44
N THR A 13 4.47 -7.03 -26.82
CA THR A 13 3.75 -7.05 -28.11
C THR A 13 3.95 -5.77 -28.92
N GLY A 14 4.42 -4.69 -28.30
CA GLY A 14 4.45 -3.35 -28.88
C GLY A 14 3.10 -2.65 -28.91
N ALA A 15 2.01 -3.32 -28.49
CA ALA A 15 0.68 -2.73 -28.45
C ALA A 15 0.59 -1.62 -27.41
N VAL A 16 -0.27 -0.63 -27.64
CA VAL A 16 -0.53 0.46 -26.68
C VAL A 16 -1.85 0.23 -25.97
N ALA A 17 -1.88 0.39 -24.66
CA ALA A 17 -3.10 0.30 -23.86
C ALA A 17 -3.28 1.58 -23.03
N ALA A 18 -4.53 2.01 -22.87
CA ALA A 18 -4.89 3.04 -21.90
C ALA A 18 -5.07 2.38 -20.53
N VAL A 19 -4.37 2.89 -19.52
CA VAL A 19 -4.39 2.38 -18.14
C VAL A 19 -4.71 3.50 -17.14
N GLN A 20 -5.24 3.12 -15.99
CA GLN A 20 -5.62 4.02 -14.90
C GLN A 20 -5.52 3.26 -13.56
N LEU A 21 -5.53 3.98 -12.42
CA LEU A 21 -5.72 3.39 -11.10
C LEU A 21 -7.21 3.34 -10.77
N ASN A 22 -7.67 2.22 -10.24
CA ASN A 22 -9.01 2.11 -9.66
C ASN A 22 -9.03 2.60 -8.19
N ASP A 23 -10.17 2.47 -7.51
CA ASP A 23 -10.32 2.91 -6.12
C ASP A 23 -9.50 2.09 -5.10
N ASP A 24 -9.01 0.92 -5.48
CA ASP A 24 -8.10 0.07 -4.70
C ASP A 24 -6.62 0.32 -5.04
N ASP A 25 -6.34 1.39 -5.79
CA ASP A 25 -5.05 1.70 -6.41
C ASP A 25 -4.53 0.61 -7.38
N GLU A 26 -5.33 -0.38 -7.77
CA GLU A 26 -4.90 -1.37 -8.75
C GLU A 26 -4.92 -0.81 -10.18
N ILE A 27 -3.93 -1.24 -10.97
CA ILE A 27 -3.87 -0.89 -12.39
C ILE A 27 -5.02 -1.59 -13.11
N HIS A 28 -5.77 -0.84 -13.91
CA HIS A 28 -6.74 -1.41 -14.84
C HIS A 28 -6.55 -0.86 -16.24
N CYS A 29 -6.91 -1.65 -17.25
CA CYS A 29 -6.89 -1.22 -18.64
C CYS A 29 -8.29 -0.80 -19.08
N MET A 30 -8.36 0.11 -20.04
CA MET A 30 -9.61 0.47 -20.71
C MET A 30 -10.15 -0.76 -21.45
N GLY A 31 -11.42 -1.07 -21.19
CA GLY A 31 -12.14 -2.21 -21.76
C GLY A 31 -13.64 -1.98 -21.68
N PHE A 32 -14.42 -2.87 -22.29
CA PHE A 32 -15.89 -2.74 -22.35
C PHE A 32 -16.65 -3.95 -21.81
N ASP A 33 -15.93 -4.97 -21.36
CA ASP A 33 -16.50 -6.25 -20.90
C ASP A 33 -15.86 -6.80 -19.62
N SER A 34 -15.00 -6.03 -18.96
CA SER A 34 -14.22 -6.45 -17.78
C SER A 34 -13.34 -7.68 -17.99
N LYS A 35 -13.04 -8.06 -19.24
CA LYS A 35 -12.22 -9.22 -19.59
C LYS A 35 -11.11 -8.90 -20.57
N HIS A 36 -11.34 -7.98 -21.50
CA HIS A 36 -10.41 -7.62 -22.56
C HIS A 36 -10.08 -6.13 -22.52
N CYS A 37 -8.80 -5.83 -22.74
CA CYS A 37 -8.33 -4.47 -22.95
C CYS A 37 -8.55 -4.03 -24.39
N VAL A 38 -8.82 -2.75 -24.60
CA VAL A 38 -8.69 -2.08 -25.89
C VAL A 38 -7.20 -1.81 -26.14
N TYR A 39 -6.73 -2.20 -27.31
CA TYR A 39 -5.37 -1.91 -27.77
C TYR A 39 -5.41 -0.93 -28.93
N PHE A 40 -4.46 0.00 -28.93
CA PHE A 40 -4.29 1.05 -29.92
C PHE A 40 -3.05 0.79 -30.76
N HIS A 41 -3.05 1.32 -31.99
CA HIS A 41 -1.95 1.14 -32.93
C HIS A 41 -0.72 2.00 -32.59
N SER A 42 -0.93 3.12 -31.90
CA SER A 42 0.14 4.04 -31.50
C SER A 42 -0.20 4.79 -30.21
N MET A 43 0.80 5.49 -29.66
CA MET A 43 0.60 6.37 -28.50
C MET A 43 -0.33 7.54 -28.84
N GLU A 44 -0.23 8.08 -30.06
CA GLU A 44 -1.08 9.17 -30.53
C GLU A 44 -2.55 8.73 -30.66
N ASP A 45 -2.78 7.56 -31.27
CA ASP A 45 -4.10 6.94 -31.39
C ASP A 45 -4.74 6.72 -30.02
N CYS A 46 -3.98 6.17 -29.06
CA CYS A 46 -4.45 6.00 -27.70
C CYS A 46 -4.83 7.34 -27.04
N ASN A 47 -3.99 8.37 -27.13
CA ASN A 47 -4.25 9.67 -26.50
C ASN A 47 -5.49 10.36 -27.07
N ASN A 48 -5.77 10.18 -28.37
CA ASN A 48 -6.94 10.75 -29.04
C ASN A 48 -8.25 10.03 -28.69
N ASN A 49 -8.18 8.82 -28.12
CA ASN A 49 -9.33 7.95 -27.88
C ASN A 49 -9.58 7.62 -26.39
N LEU A 50 -9.08 8.45 -25.46
CA LEU A 50 -9.24 8.22 -24.01
C LEU A 50 -10.67 8.47 -23.47
N SER A 51 -11.57 9.01 -24.29
CA SER A 51 -12.96 9.33 -23.92
C SER A 51 -13.94 8.67 -24.89
N PRO A 52 -14.07 7.32 -24.85
CA PRO A 52 -15.01 6.61 -25.71
C PRO A 52 -16.46 6.95 -25.35
N ALA A 53 -17.34 6.97 -26.35
CA ALA A 53 -18.79 7.15 -26.15
C ALA A 53 -19.45 5.96 -25.44
N GLN A 54 -18.82 4.78 -25.52
CA GLN A 54 -19.29 3.56 -24.86
C GLN A 54 -18.91 3.55 -23.38
N ALA A 55 -19.80 3.02 -22.53
CA ALA A 55 -19.54 2.84 -21.11
C ALA A 55 -18.34 1.90 -20.88
N ILE A 56 -17.29 2.42 -20.24
CA ILE A 56 -16.06 1.68 -19.93
C ILE A 56 -16.34 0.68 -18.82
N LYS A 57 -15.94 -0.58 -19.04
CA LYS A 57 -15.90 -1.66 -18.06
C LYS A 57 -14.48 -2.24 -18.02
N PRO A 58 -13.60 -1.65 -17.20
CA PRO A 58 -12.18 -1.94 -17.24
C PRO A 58 -11.88 -3.35 -16.70
N LEU A 59 -10.75 -3.90 -17.14
CA LEU A 59 -10.16 -5.11 -16.56
C LEU A 59 -9.05 -4.68 -15.61
N ALA A 60 -9.21 -5.01 -14.32
CA ALA A 60 -8.20 -4.73 -13.30
C ALA A 60 -7.17 -5.87 -13.22
N CYS A 61 -5.91 -5.50 -12.98
CA CYS A 61 -4.81 -6.41 -12.65
C CYS A 61 -5.05 -7.08 -11.28
N GLY A 62 -4.08 -7.85 -10.78
CA GLY A 62 -4.18 -8.46 -9.45
C GLY A 62 -5.22 -9.58 -9.41
N ASN A 63 -6.08 -9.57 -8.40
CA ASN A 63 -7.05 -10.65 -8.18
C ASN A 63 -8.11 -10.76 -9.29
N HIS A 64 -8.54 -9.63 -9.86
CA HIS A 64 -9.52 -9.64 -10.94
C HIS A 64 -8.94 -10.32 -12.18
N HIS A 65 -7.76 -9.90 -12.64
CA HIS A 65 -7.06 -10.53 -13.76
C HIS A 65 -6.81 -12.03 -13.49
N LYS A 66 -6.46 -12.40 -12.25
CA LYS A 66 -6.24 -13.80 -11.87
C LYS A 66 -7.51 -14.65 -12.01
N ASN A 67 -8.66 -14.10 -11.67
CA ASN A 67 -9.94 -14.80 -11.82
C ASN A 67 -10.35 -14.95 -13.29
N VAL A 68 -9.96 -14.01 -14.16
CA VAL A 68 -10.32 -14.03 -15.60
C VAL A 68 -9.34 -14.88 -16.42
N TRP A 69 -8.03 -14.73 -16.19
CA TRP A 69 -6.96 -15.26 -17.04
C TRP A 69 -5.98 -16.22 -16.32
N GLY A 70 -6.17 -16.48 -15.02
CA GLY A 70 -5.34 -17.40 -14.24
C GLY A 70 -4.02 -16.81 -13.73
N ASN A 71 -3.72 -15.55 -14.01
CA ASN A 71 -2.53 -14.83 -13.54
C ASN A 71 -2.88 -13.38 -13.16
N THR A 72 -2.08 -12.72 -12.33
CA THR A 72 -2.33 -11.35 -11.85
C THR A 72 -2.02 -10.27 -12.88
N GLY A 73 -1.34 -10.63 -13.96
CA GLY A 73 -0.80 -9.71 -14.96
C GLY A 73 0.55 -9.12 -14.54
N TYR A 74 1.01 -9.30 -13.31
CA TYR A 74 2.27 -8.76 -12.80
C TYR A 74 3.45 -9.74 -12.84
N GLU A 75 3.23 -10.96 -13.31
CA GLU A 75 4.24 -12.03 -13.33
C GLU A 75 5.41 -11.74 -14.27
N SER A 76 5.20 -10.87 -15.27
CA SER A 76 6.24 -10.44 -16.19
C SER A 76 6.36 -8.91 -16.23
N PRO A 77 7.59 -8.35 -16.28
CA PRO A 77 7.80 -6.91 -16.43
C PRO A 77 7.33 -6.37 -17.78
N SER A 78 7.08 -7.24 -18.77
CA SER A 78 6.71 -6.83 -20.13
C SER A 78 5.21 -6.64 -20.36
N THR A 79 4.37 -6.96 -19.37
CA THR A 79 2.91 -6.81 -19.45
C THR A 79 2.47 -5.36 -19.29
N TRP A 80 1.26 -5.04 -19.77
CA TRP A 80 0.67 -3.71 -19.59
C TRP A 80 0.37 -3.40 -18.11
N CYS A 81 0.09 -4.41 -17.27
CA CYS A 81 -0.03 -4.24 -15.82
C CYS A 81 1.27 -3.69 -15.21
N SER A 82 2.41 -4.31 -15.53
CA SER A 82 3.72 -3.87 -15.07
C SER A 82 4.12 -2.51 -15.64
N ALA A 83 3.81 -2.24 -16.91
CA ALA A 83 4.05 -0.95 -17.54
C ALA A 83 3.21 0.17 -16.91
N GLY A 84 1.92 -0.08 -16.68
CA GLY A 84 1.00 0.85 -16.03
C GLY A 84 1.43 1.17 -14.61
N ARG A 85 1.85 0.14 -13.86
CA ARG A 85 2.39 0.29 -12.51
C ARG A 85 3.58 1.24 -12.44
N LYS A 86 4.51 1.12 -13.40
CA LYS A 86 5.67 2.02 -13.54
C LYS A 86 5.25 3.43 -13.95
N ALA A 87 4.24 3.56 -14.81
CA ALA A 87 3.81 4.83 -15.39
C ALA A 87 2.91 5.66 -14.47
N LEU A 88 2.08 5.02 -13.65
CA LEU A 88 1.08 5.66 -12.79
C LEU A 88 1.51 5.71 -11.32
N GLY A 89 2.49 4.90 -10.92
CA GLY A 89 2.96 4.84 -9.56
C GLY A 89 1.99 4.04 -8.68
N ASN A 90 2.09 2.71 -8.75
CA ASN A 90 1.63 1.83 -7.68
C ASN A 90 2.50 0.57 -7.59
N LEU A 91 3.82 0.78 -7.51
CA LEU A 91 4.79 -0.30 -7.38
C LEU A 91 4.40 -1.21 -6.20
N PRO A 92 4.58 -2.54 -6.31
CA PRO A 92 4.40 -3.40 -5.16
C PRO A 92 5.31 -2.87 -4.03
N PRO A 93 4.94 -3.06 -2.76
CA PRO A 93 5.69 -2.55 -1.62
C PRO A 93 7.14 -3.06 -1.47
N SER A 94 7.75 -3.65 -2.50
CA SER A 94 9.17 -4.04 -2.52
C SER A 94 10.16 -2.86 -2.68
N SER A 95 9.72 -1.60 -2.70
CA SER A 95 10.61 -0.43 -2.60
C SER A 95 10.16 0.58 -1.53
N PHE A 96 10.18 0.16 -0.27
CA PHE A 96 10.59 1.00 0.88
C PHE A 96 10.09 2.47 0.96
N ARG A 97 8.84 2.76 0.59
CA ARG A 97 8.24 4.08 0.89
C ARG A 97 6.80 4.06 1.41
N ALA A 98 6.21 2.86 1.51
CA ALA A 98 4.97 2.60 2.25
C ALA A 98 5.19 2.40 3.76
N MET A 99 6.35 2.80 4.29
CA MET A 99 6.60 2.90 5.74
C MET A 99 6.70 4.37 6.17
N ARG A 100 5.75 5.20 5.77
CA ARG A 100 5.40 6.40 6.54
C ARG A 100 3.89 6.46 6.64
N MET A 101 3.42 6.33 7.89
CA MET A 101 2.02 6.40 8.35
C MET A 101 1.24 5.12 8.01
N SER A 102 1.00 4.19 8.93
CA SER A 102 0.55 4.37 10.31
C SER A 102 1.10 3.25 11.21
N VAL A 103 2.26 3.48 11.84
CA VAL A 103 2.38 3.00 13.22
C VAL A 103 1.41 3.90 13.97
N GLN A 104 0.20 3.40 14.19
CA GLN A 104 -0.63 3.94 15.25
C GLN A 104 0.27 3.88 16.49
N ALA A 105 0.67 5.03 16.99
CA ALA A 105 1.10 5.14 18.37
C ALA A 105 -0.14 4.78 19.20
N HIS A 106 -0.46 3.49 19.27
CA HIS A 106 -1.06 2.94 20.46
C HIS A 106 -0.03 3.22 21.53
N THR A 107 -0.23 4.36 22.19
CA THR A 107 0.33 4.72 23.47
C THR A 107 0.57 3.44 24.24
N THR A 108 1.84 3.08 24.37
CA THR A 108 2.30 2.03 25.26
C THR A 108 2.06 2.51 26.68
N GLU A 109 0.79 2.42 27.13
CA GLU A 109 0.37 2.61 28.52
C GLU A 109 1.00 1.56 29.46
N VAL A 110 1.79 0.63 28.94
CA VAL A 110 2.56 -0.34 29.74
C VAL A 110 3.84 0.24 30.35
N GLY A 111 4.28 1.44 29.96
CA GLY A 111 5.52 2.03 30.48
C GLY A 111 5.37 2.80 31.80
N VAL A 112 4.28 3.52 31.98
CA VAL A 112 4.15 4.48 33.10
C VAL A 112 3.79 3.76 34.41
N GLY A 113 2.86 2.80 34.37
CA GLY A 113 2.45 2.05 35.56
C GLY A 113 3.59 1.26 36.22
N ALA A 114 4.44 0.62 35.41
CA ALA A 114 5.58 -0.14 35.92
C ALA A 114 6.67 0.76 36.55
N VAL A 115 6.92 1.94 35.97
CA VAL A 115 7.88 2.90 36.51
C VAL A 115 7.37 3.49 37.84
N PHE A 116 6.09 3.82 37.94
CA PHE A 116 5.49 4.29 39.20
C PHE A 116 5.51 3.22 40.30
N ALA A 117 5.19 1.97 39.98
CA ALA A 117 5.27 0.87 40.94
C ALA A 117 6.70 0.64 41.45
N CYS A 118 7.69 0.66 40.56
CA CYS A 118 9.10 0.53 40.93
C CYS A 118 9.59 1.69 41.81
N LEU A 119 9.21 2.93 41.50
CA LEU A 119 9.58 4.09 42.31
C LEU A 119 8.95 4.02 43.72
N ALA A 120 7.66 3.65 43.81
CA ALA A 120 6.99 3.49 45.11
C ALA A 120 7.65 2.41 45.97
N ALA A 121 8.01 1.26 45.37
CA ALA A 121 8.70 0.18 46.06
C ALA A 121 10.10 0.59 46.55
N LEU A 122 10.87 1.32 45.74
CA LEU A 122 12.19 1.83 46.13
C LEU A 122 12.10 2.84 47.28
N VAL A 123 11.14 3.77 47.23
CA VAL A 123 10.90 4.73 48.31
C VAL A 123 10.52 4.00 49.59
N ALA A 124 9.59 3.04 49.54
CA ALA A 124 9.21 2.24 50.69
C ALA A 124 10.41 1.47 51.28
N PHE A 125 11.26 0.88 50.44
CA PHE A 125 12.45 0.16 50.88
C PHE A 125 13.50 1.08 51.55
N VAL A 126 13.71 2.28 51.01
CA VAL A 126 14.60 3.28 51.62
C VAL A 126 14.07 3.77 52.96
N VAL A 127 12.76 4.05 53.05
CA VAL A 127 12.10 4.46 54.31
C VAL A 127 12.21 3.34 55.34
N MET A 128 11.89 2.09 54.98
CA MET A 128 12.01 0.94 55.89
C MET A 128 13.46 0.70 56.33
N ARG A 129 14.45 0.89 55.46
CA ARG A 129 15.87 0.81 55.84
C ARG A 129 16.30 1.92 56.80
N LYS A 130 15.81 3.16 56.61
CA LYS A 130 16.06 4.25 57.56
C LYS A 130 15.33 4.03 58.88
N TYR A 131 14.09 3.54 58.85
CA TYR A 131 13.32 3.23 60.05
C TYR A 131 13.97 2.09 60.84
N LYS A 132 14.43 1.02 60.17
CA LYS A 132 15.20 -0.06 60.80
C LYS A 132 16.47 0.47 61.46
N LYS A 133 17.26 1.32 60.78
CA LYS A 133 18.45 1.94 61.36
C LYS A 133 18.14 2.89 62.54
N GLY A 134 17.02 3.61 62.49
CA GLY A 134 16.58 4.48 63.59
C GLY A 134 16.12 3.69 64.81
N TYR A 135 15.47 2.54 64.61
CA TYR A 135 15.06 1.66 65.70
C TYR A 135 16.23 0.93 66.37
N THR A 136 17.32 0.64 65.64
CA THR A 136 18.55 0.09 66.25
C THR A 136 19.36 1.11 67.06
N LEU A 137 19.09 2.41 66.93
CA LEU A 137 19.74 3.48 67.71
C LEU A 137 18.94 3.91 68.95
N LEU A 138 17.73 3.35 69.16
CA LEU A 138 16.83 3.64 70.28
C LEU A 138 16.65 2.42 71.21
N LYS A 139 17.59 1.46 71.18
CA LYS A 139 17.60 0.31 72.06
C LYS A 139 18.94 0.16 72.77
#